data_AF-A0A3N6MT66-F1
#
_entry.id   AF-A0A3N6MT66-F1
#
_cell.length_a   1.000
_cell.length_b   1.000
_cell.length_c   1.000
_cell.angle_alpha   90.00
_cell.angle_beta   90.00
_cell.angle_gamma   90.00
#
_symmetry.space_group_name_H-M   'P 1'
#
loop_
_entity.id
_entity.type
_entity.pdbx_description
1 polymer ?
#
loop_
_entity_poly.entity_id
_entity_poly.type
_entity_poly.pdbx_seq_one_letter_code
_entity_poly.pdbx_strand_id
1 'polypeptide(L)' 'MSEPTEQDIRERAHRLWEQAGKPEGREEEFWRAAEQELRNEDKSNTLRTPDTL' A
#
# COMPACT_ATOMS: atom_id res chain seq x y z
N MET A 1 16.64 4.99 -2.14
CA MET A 1 15.65 4.59 -1.12
C MET A 1 14.33 5.16 -1.58
N SER A 2 13.61 4.43 -2.42
CA SER A 2 12.30 4.92 -2.88
C SER A 2 11.34 4.77 -1.71
N GLU A 3 10.80 5.88 -1.24
CA GLU A 3 9.70 5.86 -0.27
C GLU A 3 8.43 5.50 -1.05
N PRO A 4 7.54 4.66 -0.49
CA PRO A 4 6.30 4.29 -1.14
C PRO A 4 5.46 5.55 -1.40
N THR A 5 4.88 5.66 -2.59
CA THR A 5 4.06 6.83 -2.91
C THR A 5 2.72 6.76 -2.19
N GLU A 6 2.07 7.90 -1.95
CA GLU A 6 0.71 7.94 -1.39
C GLU A 6 -0.28 7.09 -2.21
N GLN A 7 -0.04 6.95 -3.52
CA GLN A 7 -0.85 6.15 -4.42
C GLN A 7 -0.69 4.65 -4.14
N ASP A 8 0.53 4.16 -3.95
CA ASP A 8 0.82 2.78 -3.55
C ASP A 8 0.21 2.47 -2.18
N ILE A 9 0.41 3.38 -1.21
CA ILE A 9 -0.13 3.25 0.14
C ILE A 9 -1.65 3.17 0.08
N ARG A 10 -2.28 4.05 -0.70
CA ARG A 10 -3.73 4.04 -0.88
C ARG A 10 -4.22 2.74 -1.49
N GLU A 11 -3.63 2.26 -2.58
CA GLU A 11 -4.04 1.00 -3.22
C GLU A 11 -3.94 -0.18 -2.25
N ARG A 12 -2.81 -0.26 -1.53
CA ARG A 12 -2.57 -1.33 -0.56
C ARG A 12 -3.51 -1.24 0.64
N ALA A 13 -3.73 -0.05 1.18
CA ALA A 13 -4.64 0.21 2.28
C ALA A 13 -6.08 -0.12 1.89
N HIS A 14 -6.52 0.30 0.70
CA HIS A 14 -7.85 -0.04 0.18
C HIS A 14 -8.00 -1.54 0.05
N ARG A 15 -7.03 -2.23 -0.55
CA ARG A 15 -7.07 -3.69 -0.72
C ARG A 15 -7.12 -4.45 0.61
N LEU A 16 -6.41 -3.98 1.64
CA LEU A 16 -6.48 -4.54 2.99
C LEU A 16 -7.84 -4.27 3.64
N TRP A 17 -8.35 -3.05 3.49
CA TRP A 17 -9.65 -2.63 4.01
C TRP A 17 -10.81 -3.41 3.35
N GLU A 18 -10.76 -3.62 2.03
CA GLU A 18 -11.76 -4.42 1.30
C GLU A 18 -11.73 -5.88 1.74
N GLN A 19 -10.55 -6.48 1.90
CA GLN A 19 -10.40 -7.85 2.41
C GLN A 19 -10.90 -8.01 3.85
N ALA A 20 -10.74 -6.97 4.67
CA ALA A 20 -11.25 -6.93 6.04
C ALA A 20 -12.77 -6.70 6.13
N GLY A 21 -13.46 -6.51 5.00
CA GLY A 21 -14.90 -6.30 4.96
C GLY A 21 -15.33 -4.83 5.13
N LYS A 22 -14.43 -3.88 4.82
CA LYS A 22 -14.68 -2.44 4.86
C LYS A 22 -15.18 -1.93 6.22
N PRO A 23 -14.49 -2.22 7.33
CA PRO A 23 -14.86 -1.66 8.62
C PRO A 23 -14.76 -0.12 8.58
N GLU A 24 -15.87 0.55 8.83
CA GLU A 24 -15.97 2.01 8.85
C GLU A 24 -15.16 2.57 10.02
N GLY A 25 -14.34 3.59 9.77
CA GLY A 25 -13.48 4.22 10.78
C GLY A 25 -12.17 3.49 11.11
N ARG A 26 -11.83 2.41 10.40
CA ARG A 26 -10.52 1.72 10.53
C ARG A 26 -9.57 1.98 9.36
N GLU A 27 -9.97 2.78 8.39
CA GLU A 27 -9.20 3.10 7.19
C GLU A 27 -7.79 3.62 7.53
N GLU A 28 -7.66 4.43 8.58
CA GLU A 28 -6.38 4.98 9.03
C GLU A 28 -5.42 3.91 9.56
N GLU A 29 -5.97 2.86 10.20
CA GLU A 29 -5.21 1.70 10.70
C GLU A 29 -4.64 0.89 9.52
N PHE A 30 -5.46 0.68 8.47
CA PHE A 30 -5.04 0.03 7.23
C PHE A 30 -4.07 0.89 6.41
N TRP A 31 -4.23 2.21 6.43
CA TRP A 31 -3.31 3.14 5.78
C TRP A 31 -1.90 3.04 6.37
N ARG A 32 -1.78 3.11 7.70
CA ARG A 32 -0.48 2.98 8.37
C ARG A 32 0.13 1.60 8.23
N ALA A 33 -0.69 0.55 8.24
CA ALA A 33 -0.23 -0.82 7.98
C ALA A 33 0.33 -0.95 6.55
N ALA A 34 -0.39 -0.43 5.56
CA ALA A 34 0.03 -0.41 4.16
C ALA A 34 1.33 0.36 3.94
N GLU A 35 1.45 1.56 4.53
CA GLU A 35 2.67 2.38 4.46
C GLU A 35 3.88 1.63 5.02
N GLN A 36 3.72 0.99 6.18
CA GLN A 36 4.79 0.26 6.83
C GLN A 36 5.18 -1.00 6.05
N GLU A 37 4.19 -1.70 5.48
CA GLU A 37 4.41 -2.89 4.65
C GLU A 37 5.12 -2.55 3.34
N LEU A 38 4.65 -1.53 2.62
CA LEU A 38 5.27 -1.06 1.38
C LEU A 38 6.68 -0.54 1.62
N ARG A 39 6.90 0.25 2.68
CA ARG A 39 8.24 0.73 3.06
C ARG A 39 9.22 -0.42 3.30
N ASN A 40 8.72 -1.58 3.71
CA ASN A 40 9.52 -2.78 3.92
C ASN A 40 9.65 -3.63 2.63
N GLU A 41 8.61 -3.67 1.79
CA GLU A 41 8.47 -4.48 0.57
C GLU A 41 9.09 -3.82 -0.69
N ASP A 42 9.13 -2.49 -0.78
CA ASP A 42 9.71 -1.70 -1.89
C ASP A 42 11.21 -1.98 -2.12
N LYS A 43 11.91 -2.46 -1.07
CA LYS A 43 13.29 -2.94 -1.21
C LYS A 43 13.41 -4.14 -2.17
N SER A 44 12.31 -4.81 -2.46
CA SER A 44 12.24 -6.05 -3.25
C SER A 44 11.48 -5.88 -4.56
N ASN A 45 10.51 -4.95 -4.63
CA ASN A 45 9.52 -4.89 -5.74
C ASN A 45 9.73 -3.77 -6.77
N THR A 46 10.63 -2.80 -6.53
CA THR A 46 10.93 -1.70 -7.48
C THR A 46 11.55 -2.14 -8.81
N LEU A 47 11.74 -3.44 -9.05
CA LEU A 47 12.21 -4.03 -10.31
C LEU A 47 11.09 -4.54 -11.23
N ARG A 48 9.80 -4.49 -10.84
CA ARG A 48 8.73 -5.18 -11.59
C ARG A 48 7.47 -4.38 -11.89
N THR A 49 7.60 -3.15 -12.38
CA THR A 49 6.75 -2.64 -13.49
C THR A 49 7.28 -1.31 -14.02
N PRO A 50 8.05 -1.30 -15.12
CA PRO A 50 7.94 -0.25 -16.12
C PRO A 50 6.89 -0.70 -17.13
N ASP A 51 5.61 -0.39 -16.89
CA ASP A 51 4.61 -0.50 -17.96
C ASP A 51 3.48 0.51 -17.73
N THR A 52 3.78 1.75 -18.11
CA THR A 52 2.75 2.63 -18.68
C THR A 52 3.27 3.01 -20.05
N LEU A 53 2.79 2.25 -21.04
CA LEU A 53 3.03 2.41 -22.47
C LEU A 53 2.41 3.69 -23.02
#